data_AF-A0A381VK54-F1
#
_entry.id   AF-A0A381VK54-F1
#
_cell.length_a   1.000
_cell.length_b   1.000
_cell.length_c   1.000
_cell.angle_alpha   90.00
_cell.angle_beta   90.00
_cell.angle_gamma   90.00
#
_symmetry.space_group_name_H-M   'P 1'
#
loop_
_entity.id
_entity.type
_entity.pdbx_description
1 polymer ?
#
loop_
_entity_poly.entity_id
_entity_poly.type
_entity_poly.pdbx_seq_one_letter_code
_entity_poly.pdbx_strand_id
1 'polypeptide(L)' 'MGNNGGDLVTVGPSIAPFRRDRDHVVIHENHIFAFEYAVHTNLPERPGYPISINFSNPQVVTNYGVEWIQPPNDKIILIY' A
#
# COMPACT_ATOMS: atom_id res chain seq x y z
N MET A 1 1.01 4.67 8.32
CA MET A 1 -0.22 3.90 8.04
C MET A 1 0.11 2.42 8.12
N GLY A 2 -0.82 1.63 8.64
CA GLY A 2 -0.75 0.21 8.98
C GLY A 2 -2.16 -0.23 9.36
N ASN A 3 -2.36 -1.47 9.81
CA ASN A 3 -3.69 -2.09 10.00
C ASN A 3 -4.56 -1.51 11.15
N ASN A 4 -4.38 -0.23 11.52
CA ASN A 4 -4.91 0.40 12.74
C ASN A 4 -5.69 1.70 12.46
N GLY A 5 -6.44 1.77 11.35
CA GLY A 5 -7.37 2.90 11.12
C GLY A 5 -6.69 4.27 10.94
N GLY A 6 -5.40 4.30 10.62
CA GLY A 6 -4.65 5.54 10.39
C GLY A 6 -4.01 6.16 11.63
N ASP A 7 -4.33 5.66 12.84
CA ASP A 7 -3.72 6.16 14.07
C ASP A 7 -2.34 5.53 14.30
N LEU A 8 -1.33 6.35 14.62
CA LEU A 8 0.07 5.93 14.78
C LEU A 8 0.33 5.16 16.08
N VAL A 9 -0.70 4.95 16.90
CA VAL A 9 -0.57 4.53 18.30
C VAL A 9 -0.31 3.03 18.44
N THR A 10 -0.76 2.20 17.49
CA THR A 10 -0.55 0.75 17.56
C THR A 10 0.46 0.31 16.50
N VAL A 11 1.56 -0.29 16.98
CA VAL A 11 2.60 -0.87 16.13
C VAL A 11 2.10 -2.22 15.61
N GLY A 12 1.72 -2.27 14.34
CA GLY A 12 1.40 -3.52 13.62
C GLY A 12 2.49 -3.89 12.61
N PRO A 13 2.37 -5.07 11.97
CA PRO A 13 3.19 -5.41 10.82
C PRO A 13 3.09 -4.32 9.74
N SER A 14 4.24 -3.83 9.26
CA SER A 14 4.31 -2.88 8.15
C SER A 14 5.60 -3.07 7.39
N ILE A 15 5.56 -2.91 6.07
CA ILE A 15 6.73 -3.04 5.19
C ILE A 15 7.02 -1.65 4.64
N ALA A 16 8.17 -1.08 4.99
CA ALA A 16 8.65 0.16 4.40
C ALA A 16 10.19 0.20 4.44
N PRO A 17 10.87 0.76 3.42
CA PRO A 17 12.33 0.84 3.40
C PRO A 17 12.94 1.54 4.63
N PHE A 18 12.17 2.46 5.23
CA PHE A 18 12.56 3.23 6.41
C PHE A 18 12.10 2.62 7.75
N ARG A 19 11.42 1.46 7.75
CA ARG A 19 10.95 0.74 8.96
C ARG A 19 11.60 -0.64 9.09
N ARG A 20 12.92 -0.61 9.23
CA ARG A 20 13.78 -1.82 9.26
C ARG A 20 13.63 -2.66 10.54
N ASP A 21 13.02 -2.10 11.58
CA ASP A 21 12.73 -2.78 12.85
C ASP A 21 11.65 -3.86 12.74
N ARG A 22 11.07 -4.07 11.55
CA ARG A 22 10.10 -5.12 11.24
C ARG A 22 10.60 -6.13 10.21
N ASP A 23 11.86 -6.04 9.77
CA ASP A 23 12.44 -6.92 8.74
C ASP A 23 12.45 -8.41 9.14
N HIS A 24 12.34 -8.70 10.44
CA HIS A 24 12.27 -10.06 10.98
C HIS A 24 10.87 -10.71 10.84
N VAL A 25 9.84 -9.94 10.47
CA VAL A 25 8.47 -10.46 10.32
C VAL A 25 8.38 -11.28 9.04
N VAL A 26 7.82 -12.48 9.16
CA VAL A 26 7.66 -13.43 8.05
C VAL A 26 6.20 -13.45 7.60
N ILE A 27 6.00 -13.47 6.28
CA ILE A 27 4.69 -13.61 5.66
C ILE A 27 4.36 -15.12 5.58
N HIS A 28 3.19 -15.51 6.06
CA HIS A 28 2.71 -16.89 6.09
C HIS A 28 1.42 -17.06 5.28
N GLU A 29 1.08 -18.30 4.93
CA GLU A 29 -0.21 -18.64 4.33
C GLU A 29 -1.37 -18.14 5.19
N ASN A 30 -2.45 -17.70 4.55
CA ASN A 30 -3.62 -17.02 5.12
C ASN A 30 -3.37 -15.59 5.65
N HIS A 31 -2.16 -15.03 5.50
CA HIS A 31 -1.98 -13.60 5.73
C HIS A 31 -2.61 -12.79 4.60
N ILE A 32 -3.21 -11.67 4.98
CA ILE A 32 -3.65 -10.62 4.07
C ILE A 32 -2.71 -9.44 4.23
N PHE A 33 -2.22 -8.90 3.12
CA PHE A 33 -1.37 -7.73 3.10
C PHE A 33 -1.63 -6.88 1.86
N ALA A 34 -1.15 -5.65 1.83
CA ALA A 34 -1.22 -4.79 0.66
C ALA A 34 0.14 -4.12 0.43
N PHE A 35 0.55 -4.05 -0.83
CA PHE A 35 1.61 -3.13 -1.24
C PHE A 35 0.99 -1.79 -1.63
N GLU A 36 1.35 -0.75 -0.89
CA GLU A 36 0.88 0.62 -1.13
C GLU A 36 1.99 1.43 -1.79
N TYR A 37 1.78 1.81 -3.05
CA TYR A 37 2.70 2.64 -3.81
C TYR A 37 2.14 4.05 -3.93
N ALA A 38 2.98 5.05 -3.69
CA ALA A 38 2.62 6.45 -3.87
C ALA A 38 3.52 7.05 -4.95
N VAL A 39 2.91 7.58 -6.01
CA VAL A 39 3.60 8.37 -7.03
C VAL A 39 3.29 9.84 -6.81
N HIS A 40 4.31 10.67 -6.76
CA HIS A 40 4.17 12.11 -6.56
C HIS A 40 4.43 12.81 -7.89
N THR A 41 3.51 13.68 -8.31
CA THR A 41 3.66 14.48 -9.53
C THR A 41 3.28 15.93 -9.26
N ASN A 42 3.97 16.87 -9.90
CA ASN A 42 3.66 18.29 -9.79
C ASN A 42 2.45 18.63 -10.67
N LEU A 43 1.61 19.51 -10.16
CA LEU A 43 0.52 20.11 -10.93
C LEU A 43 1.00 21.46 -11.47
N PRO A 44 0.84 21.76 -12.78
CA PRO A 44 1.22 23.04 -13.35
C PRO A 44 0.61 24.24 -12.63
N GLU A 45 -0.63 24.12 -12.17
CA GLU A 45 -1.38 25.13 -11.44
C GLU A 45 -0.96 25.28 -9.97
N ARG A 46 -0.14 24.35 -9.44
CA ARG A 46 0.28 24.32 -8.04
C ARG A 46 1.78 23.96 -7.86
N PRO A 47 2.72 24.78 -8.37
CA PRO A 47 4.14 24.49 -8.28
C PRO A 47 4.62 24.33 -6.84
N GLY A 48 5.44 23.31 -6.57
CA GLY A 48 6.00 23.05 -5.24
C GLY A 48 5.05 22.33 -4.28
N TYR A 49 3.80 22.08 -4.68
CA TYR A 49 2.86 21.33 -3.88
C TYR A 49 2.34 20.15 -4.73
N PRO A 50 3.08 19.03 -4.81
CA PRO A 50 2.72 17.90 -5.68
C PRO A 50 1.43 17.22 -5.21
N ILE A 51 0.76 16.53 -6.13
CA ILE A 51 -0.30 15.58 -5.81
C ILE A 51 0.31 14.19 -5.61
N SER A 52 -0.20 13.44 -4.63
CA SER A 52 0.14 12.03 -4.43
C SER A 52 -0.98 11.16 -4.99
N ILE A 53 -0.62 10.24 -5.89
CA ILE A 53 -1.51 9.22 -6.42
C ILE A 53 -1.11 7.91 -5.74
N ASN A 54 -2.01 7.39 -4.91
CA ASN A 54 -1.79 6.15 -4.18
C ASN A 54 -2.43 4.97 -4.90
N PHE A 55 -1.71 3.87 -5.01
CA PHE A 55 -2.17 2.60 -5.53
C PHE A 55 -2.01 1.56 -4.43
N SER A 56 -3.10 0.88 -4.08
CA SER A 56 -3.10 -0.20 -3.11
C SER A 56 -4.00 -1.30 -3.64
N ASN A 57 -3.53 -2.54 -3.54
CA ASN A 57 -4.32 -3.72 -3.81
C ASN A 57 -4.06 -4.73 -2.70
N PRO A 58 -5.08 -5.10 -1.92
CA PRO A 58 -4.95 -6.17 -0.93
C PRO A 58 -4.81 -7.52 -1.63
N GLN A 59 -4.02 -8.39 -0.99
CA GLN A 59 -3.60 -9.68 -1.49
C GLN A 59 -3.67 -10.69 -0.35
N VAL A 60 -3.87 -11.96 -0.69
CA VAL A 60 -3.84 -13.08 0.25
C VAL A 60 -2.73 -14.04 -0.13
N VAL A 61 -2.06 -14.59 0.89
CA VAL A 61 -1.08 -15.64 0.71
C VAL A 61 -1.79 -16.99 0.73
N THR A 62 -1.65 -17.76 -0.34
CA THR A 62 -2.16 -19.13 -0.47
C THR A 62 -1.00 -20.11 -0.54
N ASN A 63 -1.29 -21.41 -0.53
CA ASN A 63 -0.31 -22.46 -0.82
C ASN A 63 0.26 -22.39 -2.26
N TYR A 64 -0.31 -21.59 -3.16
CA TYR A 64 0.20 -21.36 -4.52
C TYR A 64 1.03 -20.08 -4.66
N GLY A 65 1.06 -19.22 -3.65
CA GLY A 65 1.79 -17.95 -3.67
C GLY A 65 0.95 -16.78 -3.18
N VAL A 66 0.95 -15.68 -3.92
CA VAL A 66 0.20 -14.46 -3.59
C VAL A 66 -0.91 -14.26 -4.62
N GLU A 67 -2.13 -14.16 -4.14
CA GLU A 67 -3.32 -14.02 -4.96
C GLU A 67 -4.05 -12.70 -4.68
N TRP A 68 -4.73 -12.18 -5.70
CA TRP A 68 -5.50 -10.96 -5.59
C TRP A 68 -6.86 -11.28 -4.97
N ILE A 69 -7.25 -10.58 -3.90
CA ILE A 69 -8.60 -10.72 -3.32
C ILE A 69 -9.63 -9.81 -4.02
N GLN A 70 -9.15 -8.90 -4.87
CA GLN A 70 -9.93 -7.96 -5.66
C GLN A 70 -9.33 -7.86 -7.07
N PRO A 71 -10.12 -7.59 -8.11
CA PRO A 71 -9.59 -7.38 -9.45
C PRO A 71 -8.49 -6.29 -9.48
N PRO A 72 -7.51 -6.41 -10.39
CA PRO A 72 -6.50 -5.38 -10.56
C PRO A 72 -7.09 -4.03 -11.00
N ASN A 73 -6.41 -2.96 -10.59
CA ASN A 73 -6.69 -1.64 -11.11
C ASN A 73 -6.18 -1.55 -12.55
N ASP A 74 -7.09 -1.57 -13.53
CA ASP A 74 -6.73 -1.58 -14.96
C ASP A 74 -6.47 -0.17 -15.53
N LYS A 75 -7.03 0.88 -14.92
CA LYS A 75 -6.91 2.26 -15.40
C LYS A 75 -7.20 3.29 -14.32
N ILE A 76 -6.64 4.49 -14.53
CA ILE A 76 -7.01 5.70 -13.80
C ILE A 76 -8.15 6.38 -14.56
N ILE A 77 -9.22 6.75 -13.86
CA ILE A 77 -10.39 7.42 -14.43
C ILE A 77 -10.38 8.88 -14.00
N LEU A 78 -10.53 9.78 -14.97
CA LEU A 78 -10.77 11.19 -14.72
C LEU A 78 -12.28 11.44 -14.63
N ILE A 79 -12.74 12.01 -13.52
CA ILE A 79 -14.15 12.36 -13.28
C ILE A 79 -14.25 13.89 -13.39
N TYR A 80 -15.23 14.36 -14.18
CA TYR A 80 -15.54 15.78 -14.39
C TYR A 80 -16.79 16.18 -13.61
#